data_AF-A0A0F9A2I8-F1
#
_entry.id   AF-A0A0F9A2I8-F1
#
_cell.length_a   1.000
_cell.length_b   1.000
_cell.length_c   1.000
_cell.angle_alpha   90.00
_cell.angle_beta   90.00
_cell.angle_gamma   90.00
#
_symmetry.space_group_name_H-M   'P 1'
#
loop_
_entity.id
_entity.type
_entity.pdbx_description
1 polymer ?
#
loop_
_entity_poly.entity_id
_entity_poly.type
_entity_poly.pdbx_seq_one_letter_code
_entity_poly.pdbx_strand_id
1 'polypeptide(L)'
;NIICIVTNSGAGNLSRTLSLYNRLIGQVKKADFYILANFQDSVNSAFDPEKISESFGLKTFGFSATQKDSRKKIYTIIKRMLEISILEKFESK
;
A
#
# COMPACT_ATOMS: atom_id res chain seq x y z
N ASN A 1 3.27 7.14 -13.03
CA ASN A 1 4.22 6.43 -12.14
C ASN A 1 3.43 5.75 -11.04
N ILE A 2 3.82 4.54 -10.64
CA ILE A 2 3.21 3.85 -9.51
C ILE A 2 4.24 3.78 -8.39
N ILE A 3 3.86 4.23 -7.20
CA ILE A 3 4.70 4.16 -6.00
C ILE A 3 3.97 3.33 -4.95
N CYS A 4 4.57 2.20 -4.58
CA CYS A 4 4.11 1.36 -3.48
C CYS A 4 5.04 1.56 -2.29
N ILE A 5 4.51 2.09 -1.19
CA ILE A 5 5.26 2.22 0.06
C ILE A 5 4.96 1.00 0.92
N VAL A 6 5.99 0.20 1.20
CA VAL A 6 5.87 -0.97 2.07
C VAL A 6 6.11 -0.53 3.51
N THR A 7 5.17 -0.84 4.40
CA THR A 7 5.27 -0.50 5.82
C THR A 7 5.08 -1.75 6.67
N ASN A 8 5.79 -1.83 7.79
CA ASN A 8 5.33 -2.66 8.90
C ASN A 8 4.09 -1.99 9.51
N SER A 9 3.02 -2.74 9.73
CA SER A 9 1.72 -2.21 10.15
C SER A 9 1.63 -1.76 11.61
N GLY A 10 2.71 -1.71 12.39
CA GLY A 10 2.70 -1.16 13.76
C GLY A 10 2.69 0.38 13.83
N ALA A 11 2.13 0.96 14.90
CA ALA A 11 1.89 2.41 15.05
C ALA A 11 3.12 3.30 14.80
N GLY A 12 4.27 2.96 15.40
CA GLY A 12 5.51 3.73 15.24
C GLY A 12 6.05 3.73 13.80
N ASN A 13 5.78 2.67 13.04
CA ASN A 13 6.16 2.58 11.64
C ASN A 13 5.20 3.36 10.74
N LEU A 14 3.90 3.32 11.03
CA LEU A 14 2.90 4.08 10.26
C LEU A 14 3.15 5.60 10.30
N SER A 15 3.54 6.15 11.45
CA SER A 15 3.89 7.59 11.55
C SER A 15 5.07 7.95 10.63
N ARG A 16 6.08 7.08 10.56
CA ARG A 16 7.24 7.27 9.65
C ARG A 16 6.84 7.13 8.19
N THR A 17 5.97 6.17 7.88
CA THR A 17 5.43 5.95 6.54
C THR A 17 4.63 7.14 6.05
N LEU A 18 3.79 7.75 6.89
CA LEU A 18 3.05 8.97 6.56
C LEU A 18 4.00 10.14 6.28
N SER A 19 5.04 10.29 7.10
CA SER A 19 6.08 11.31 6.89
C SER A 19 6.82 11.11 5.57
N LEU A 20 7.12 9.87 5.19
CA LEU A 20 7.73 9.53 3.90
C LEU A 20 6.77 9.87 2.74
N TYR A 21 5.50 9.47 2.84
CA TYR A 21 4.50 9.78 1.83
C TYR A 21 4.36 11.29 1.59
N ASN A 22 4.23 12.08 2.66
CA ASN A 22 4.09 13.54 2.57
C ASN A 22 5.30 14.21 1.90
N ARG A 23 6.51 13.64 2.07
CA ARG A 23 7.71 14.11 1.35
C ARG A 23 7.68 13.71 -0.12
N LEU A 24 7.28 12.48 -0.44
CA LEU A 24 7.28 11.97 -1.81
C LEU A 24 6.22 12.62 -2.69
N ILE A 25 5.01 12.89 -2.15
CA ILE A 25 3.93 13.50 -2.94
C ILE A 25 4.29 14.92 -3.43
N GLY A 26 5.10 15.66 -2.67
CA GLY A 26 5.63 16.96 -3.10
C GLY A 26 6.72 16.87 -4.18
N GLN A 27 7.37 15.72 -4.34
CA GLN A 27 8.51 15.52 -5.23
C GLN A 27 8.15 14.80 -6.53
N VAL A 28 7.17 13.90 -6.49
CA VAL A 28 6.81 13.05 -7.63
C VAL A 28 5.49 13.53 -8.23
N LYS A 29 5.57 14.15 -9.42
CA LYS A 29 4.39 14.59 -10.17
C LYS A 29 3.62 13.40 -10.74
N LYS A 30 2.29 13.41 -10.60
CA LYS A 30 1.34 12.48 -11.25
C LYS A 30 1.66 10.99 -10.99
N ALA A 31 1.97 10.65 -9.74
CA ALA A 31 2.13 9.27 -9.30
C ALA A 31 0.88 8.76 -8.58
N ASP A 32 0.54 7.50 -8.83
CA ASP A 32 -0.44 6.74 -8.05
C ASP A 32 0.28 6.11 -6.86
N PHE A 33 -0.17 6.47 -5.66
CA PHE A 33 0.42 6.00 -4.41
C PHE A 33 -0.44 4.89 -3.80
N TYR A 34 0.24 3.86 -3.33
CA TYR A 34 -0.36 2.72 -2.63
C TYR A 34 0.45 2.39 -1.38
N ILE A 35 -0.21 1.80 -0.39
CA ILE A 35 0.45 1.25 0.79
C ILE A 35 0.38 -0.28 0.73
N LEU A 36 1.50 -0.94 1.01
CA LEU A 36 1.54 -2.37 1.30
C LEU A 36 1.78 -2.54 2.80
N ALA A 37 0.69 -2.81 3.52
CA ALA A 37 0.66 -3.04 4.95
C ALA A 37 1.18 -4.46 5.23
N ASN A 38 2.49 -4.60 5.50
CA ASN A 38 3.14 -5.86 5.79
C ASN A 38 3.00 -6.26 7.28
N PHE A 39 3.33 -7.52 7.62
CA PHE A 39 3.18 -8.11 8.96
C PHE A 39 1.72 -8.35 9.39
N GLN A 40 0.81 -8.56 8.45
CA GLN A 40 -0.62 -8.81 8.75
C GLN A 40 -0.89 -10.15 9.45
N ASP A 41 0.12 -11.01 9.58
CA ASP A 41 0.10 -12.20 10.43
C ASP A 41 0.18 -11.85 11.94
N SER A 42 0.63 -10.65 12.28
CA SER A 42 0.75 -10.18 13.67
C SER A 42 -0.55 -9.57 14.18
N VAL A 43 -1.55 -10.41 14.48
CA VAL A 43 -2.93 -10.00 14.84
C VAL A 43 -3.01 -8.97 15.99
N ASN A 44 -2.09 -9.03 16.95
CA ASN A 44 -2.12 -8.18 18.14
C ASN A 44 -1.47 -6.80 17.95
N SER A 45 -0.72 -6.58 16.87
CA SER A 45 0.10 -5.37 16.70
C SER A 45 0.01 -4.73 15.32
N ALA A 46 -0.48 -5.47 14.33
CA ALA A 46 -0.73 -4.94 12.99
C ALA A 46 -2.05 -4.17 12.96
N PHE A 47 -1.98 -2.93 12.50
CA PHE A 47 -3.18 -2.19 12.12
C PHE A 47 -3.80 -2.77 10.85
N ASP A 48 -5.13 -2.75 10.83
CA ASP A 48 -5.95 -3.19 9.71
C ASP A 48 -5.67 -2.33 8.45
N PRO A 49 -5.49 -2.93 7.26
CA PRO A 49 -5.33 -2.21 5.99
C PRO A 49 -6.44 -1.20 5.68
N GLU A 50 -7.68 -1.45 6.07
CA GLU A 50 -8.80 -0.52 5.87
C GLU A 50 -8.63 0.74 6.71
N LYS A 51 -8.29 0.58 8.00
CA LYS A 51 -7.99 1.72 8.89
C LYS A 51 -6.78 2.53 8.42
N ILE A 52 -5.76 1.86 7.90
CA ILE A 52 -4.61 2.53 7.28
C ILE A 52 -5.06 3.32 6.05
N SER A 53 -5.93 2.72 5.21
CA SER A 53 -6.45 3.39 4.00
C SER A 53 -7.22 4.66 4.34
N GLU A 54 -8.12 4.59 5.33
CA GLU A 54 -8.88 5.75 5.82
C GLU A 54 -7.95 6.84 6.35
N SER A 55 -6.98 6.47 7.19
CA SER A 55 -6.07 7.44 7.80
C SER A 55 -5.11 8.09 6.80
N PHE A 56 -4.68 7.37 5.76
CA PHE A 56 -3.72 7.88 4.78
C PHE A 56 -4.41 8.50 3.57
N GLY A 57 -5.69 8.22 3.35
CA GLY A 57 -6.38 8.55 2.09
C GLY A 57 -5.80 7.80 0.88
N LEU A 58 -5.16 6.65 1.12
CA LEU A 58 -4.48 5.85 0.10
C LEU A 58 -5.01 4.43 0.07
N LYS A 59 -5.11 3.84 -1.12
CA LYS A 59 -5.48 2.43 -1.24
C LYS A 59 -4.38 1.55 -0.63
N THR A 60 -4.73 0.79 0.38
CA THR A 60 -3.81 -0.08 1.12
C THR A 60 -4.13 -1.54 0.86
N PHE A 61 -3.08 -2.36 0.73
CA PHE A 61 -3.19 -3.81 0.60
C PHE A 61 -2.52 -4.48 1.79
N GLY A 62 -3.23 -5.40 2.42
CA GLY A 62 -2.67 -6.25 3.47
C GLY A 62 -1.72 -7.30 2.89
N PHE A 63 -0.58 -7.49 3.55
CA PHE A 63 0.43 -8.45 3.14
C PHE A 63 1.14 -9.06 4.35
N SER A 64 1.63 -10.29 4.16
CA SER A 64 2.55 -10.92 5.08
C SER A 64 3.56 -11.73 4.27
N ALA A 65 4.83 -11.34 4.38
CA ALA A 65 5.92 -11.96 3.64
C ALA A 65 6.20 -13.41 4.08
N THR A 66 5.82 -13.76 5.32
CA THR A 66 6.09 -15.06 5.95
C THR A 66 5.08 -16.14 5.58
N GLN A 67 3.94 -15.77 4.98
CA GLN A 67 2.90 -16.72 4.58
C GLN A 67 3.33 -17.55 3.37
N LYS A 68 2.90 -18.82 3.33
CA LYS A 68 3.24 -19.78 2.26
C LYS A 68 2.83 -19.29 0.86
N ASP A 69 1.76 -18.50 0.78
CA ASP A 69 1.20 -17.96 -0.46
C ASP A 69 1.64 -16.51 -0.76
N SER A 70 2.62 -15.97 -0.01
CA SER A 70 3.07 -14.57 -0.12
C SER A 70 3.49 -14.19 -1.54
N ARG A 71 4.21 -15.06 -2.26
CA ARG A 71 4.58 -14.84 -3.67
C ARG A 71 3.35 -14.63 -4.56
N LYS A 72 2.34 -15.49 -4.45
CA LYS A 72 1.12 -15.37 -5.26
C LYS A 72 0.36 -14.09 -4.90
N LYS A 73 0.23 -13.80 -3.60
CA LYS A 73 -0.43 -12.59 -3.11
C LYS A 73 0.23 -11.31 -3.62
N ILE A 74 1.55 -11.20 -3.57
CA ILE A 74 2.22 -9.98 -4.04
C ILE A 74 2.02 -9.77 -5.54
N TYR A 75 2.03 -10.85 -6.35
CA TYR A 75 1.70 -10.75 -7.77
C TYR A 75 0.26 -10.25 -8.00
N THR A 76 -0.71 -10.77 -7.25
CA THR A 76 -2.11 -10.30 -7.33
C THR A 76 -2.24 -8.83 -6.95
N ILE A 77 -1.55 -8.40 -5.89
CA ILE A 77 -1.56 -7.00 -5.44
C ILE A 77 -0.95 -6.08 -6.50
N ILE A 78 0.23 -6.43 -7.03
CA ILE A 78 0.88 -5.65 -8.08
C ILE A 78 0.01 -5.58 -9.34
N LYS A 79 -0.59 -6.70 -9.75
CA LYS A 79 -1.52 -6.74 -10.88
C LYS A 79 -2.69 -5.77 -10.64
N ARG A 80 -3.28 -5.79 -9.44
CA ARG A 80 -4.38 -4.88 -9.10
C ARG A 80 -3.97 -3.41 -9.11
N MET A 81 -2.77 -3.09 -8.63
CA MET A 81 -2.23 -1.72 -8.69
C MET A 81 -2.11 -1.23 -10.15
N LEU A 82 -1.59 -2.10 -11.04
CA LEU A 82 -1.47 -1.79 -12.47
C LEU A 82 -2.82 -1.60 -13.14
N GLU A 83 -3.80 -2.48 -12.87
CA GLU A 83 -5.17 -2.36 -13.40
C GLU A 83 -5.79 -0.99 -13.05
N ILE A 84 -5.71 -0.59 -11.77
CA ILE A 84 -6.27 0.68 -11.30
C ILE A 84 -5.50 1.88 -11.89
N SER A 85 -4.16 1.82 -11.87
CA SER A 85 -3.32 2.95 -12.28
C SER A 85 -3.28 3.17 -13.79
N ILE A 86 -3.57 2.12 -14.57
CA ILE A 86 -3.42 2.14 -16.03
C ILE A 86 -4.79 1.90 -16.67
N LEU A 87 -5.35 0.70 -16.55
CA LEU A 87 -6.50 0.25 -17.35
C LEU A 87 -7.78 1.02 -17.02
N GLU A 88 -8.12 1.13 -15.73
CA GLU A 88 -9.35 1.81 -15.29
C GLU A 88 -9.35 3.30 -15.70
N LYS A 89 -8.17 3.92 -15.78
CA LYS A 89 -8.02 5.31 -16.24
C LYS A 89 -8.22 5.48 -17.74
N PHE A 90 -7.93 4.46 -18.55
CA PHE A 90 -8.19 4.49 -19.98
C PHE A 90 -9.68 4.31 -20.28
N GLU A 91 -10.39 3.47 -19.53
CA GLU A 91 -11.82 3.21 -19.72
C GLU A 91 -12.71 4.36 -19.21
N SER A 92 -12.23 5.15 -18.26
CA SER A 92 -12.93 6.34 -17.74
C SER A 92 -12.81 7.60 -18.62
N LYS A 93 -12.13 7.51 -19.78
CA LYS A 93 -11.99 8.58 -20.77
C LYS A 93 -12.85 8.31 -22.00
#